data_AF-A0A9P1EUX6-F1
#
_entry.id   AF-A0A9P1EUX6-F1
#
_cell.length_a   1.000
_cell.length_b   1.000
_cell.length_c   1.000
_cell.angle_alpha   90.00
_cell.angle_beta   90.00
_cell.angle_gamma   90.00
#
_symmetry.space_group_name_H-M   'P 1'
#
loop_
_entity.id
_entity.type
_entity.pdbx_description
1 polymer ?
#
loop_
_entity_poly.entity_id
_entity_poly.type
_entity_poly.pdbx_seq_one_letter_code
_entity_poly.pdbx_strand_id
1 'polypeptide(L)'
;MAARDASTQRIVFLGDYKPERQSAGSWKVVLRNTGKDQIVRCVVVNNVIVGALLIGETDMEETLENLILNKTDLEGISETFLDPGVDLDDYFD
;
A
#
# COMPACT_ATOMS: atom_id res chain seq x y z
N MET A 1 28.32 10.46 16.15
CA MET A 1 27.24 9.46 16.10
C MET A 1 25.96 10.22 16.43
N ALA A 2 25.27 10.73 15.41
CA ALA A 2 24.05 11.50 15.64
C ALA A 2 23.01 10.57 16.27
N ALA A 3 22.39 11.01 17.36
CA ALA A 3 21.18 10.39 17.86
C ALA A 3 20.21 10.33 16.67
N ARG A 4 19.76 9.13 16.29
CA ARG A 4 18.55 9.01 15.50
C ARG A 4 17.49 9.67 16.36
N ASP A 5 17.08 10.86 15.98
CA ASP A 5 15.87 11.46 16.49
C ASP A 5 14.80 10.38 16.34
N ALA A 6 14.33 9.85 17.46
CA ALA A 6 13.25 8.89 17.46
C ALA A 6 11.97 9.70 17.19
N SER A 7 11.90 10.32 16.02
CA SER A 7 10.64 10.81 15.49
C SER A 7 9.72 9.60 15.47
N THR A 8 8.61 9.69 16.19
CA THR A 8 7.62 8.62 16.26
C THR A 8 7.23 8.26 14.83
N GLN A 9 7.74 7.13 14.33
CA GLN A 9 7.38 6.66 12.99
C GLN A 9 5.92 6.24 13.05
N ARG A 10 5.06 6.97 12.34
CA ARG A 10 3.66 6.61 12.18
C ARG A 10 3.57 5.27 11.47
N ILE A 11 2.74 4.37 12.00
CA ILE A 11 2.44 3.08 11.39
C ILE A 11 0.93 3.01 11.19
N VAL A 12 0.51 2.76 9.95
CA VAL A 12 -0.90 2.64 9.57
C VAL A 12 -1.14 1.26 8.97
N PHE A 13 -2.22 0.62 9.42
CA PHE A 13 -2.69 -0.67 8.92
C PHE A 13 -4.07 -0.48 8.32
N LEU A 14 -4.25 -0.88 7.06
CA LEU A 14 -5.52 -0.82 6.34
C LEU A 14 -5.94 -2.22 5.90
N GLY A 15 -7.24 -2.51 5.96
CA GLY A 15 -7.84 -3.76 5.48
C GLY A 15 -7.14 -5.03 6.01
N ASP A 16 -7.05 -6.05 5.16
CA ASP A 16 -6.34 -7.29 5.45
C ASP A 16 -4.86 -7.25 5.04
N TYR A 17 -4.09 -6.48 5.80
CA TYR A 17 -2.66 -6.22 5.57
C TYR A 17 -1.74 -7.44 5.76
N LYS A 18 -2.29 -8.60 6.18
CA LYS A 18 -1.55 -9.84 6.41
C LYS A 18 -1.79 -10.82 5.24
N PRO A 19 -0.80 -11.07 4.39
CA PRO A 19 -0.98 -11.96 3.25
C PRO A 19 -1.32 -13.40 3.67
N GLU A 20 -0.90 -13.84 4.84
CA GLU A 20 -1.16 -15.20 5.36
C GLU A 20 -2.65 -15.48 5.64
N ARG A 21 -3.48 -14.43 5.69
CA ARG A 21 -4.93 -14.55 5.85
C ARG A 21 -5.66 -14.77 4.53
N GLN A 22 -4.98 -14.61 3.39
CA GLN A 22 -5.57 -14.83 2.09
C GLN A 22 -5.65 -16.34 1.79
N SER A 23 -6.85 -16.90 1.98
CA SER A 23 -7.15 -18.31 1.73
C SER A 23 -7.62 -18.62 0.30
N ALA A 24 -7.79 -17.60 -0.56
CA ALA A 24 -8.36 -17.73 -1.89
C ALA A 24 -7.56 -16.93 -2.94
N GLY A 25 -7.40 -17.50 -4.14
CA GLY A 25 -6.81 -16.84 -5.30
C GLY A 25 -5.28 -16.74 -5.27
N SER A 26 -4.71 -16.20 -6.35
CA SER A 26 -3.32 -15.76 -6.37
C SER A 26 -3.24 -14.41 -5.67
N TRP A 27 -2.48 -14.37 -4.57
CA TRP A 27 -2.15 -13.12 -3.89
C TRP A 27 -0.70 -12.74 -4.16
N LYS A 28 -0.42 -11.43 -4.11
CA LYS A 28 0.92 -10.88 -4.21
C LYS A 28 1.09 -9.69 -3.27
N VAL A 29 2.34 -9.37 -2.99
CA VAL A 29 2.71 -8.19 -2.20
C VAL A 29 3.42 -7.21 -3.13
N VAL A 30 2.93 -5.97 -3.16
CA VAL A 30 3.58 -4.86 -3.87
C VAL A 30 4.16 -3.91 -2.85
N LEU A 31 5.42 -3.53 -3.03
CA LEU A 31 6.20 -2.76 -2.05
C LEU A 31 6.84 -1.56 -2.74
N ARG A 32 6.72 -0.39 -2.10
CA ARG A 32 7.50 0.80 -2.41
C ARG A 32 8.30 1.23 -1.19
N ASN A 33 9.59 1.46 -1.39
CA ASN A 33 10.48 2.06 -0.40
C ASN A 33 10.96 3.40 -0.96
N THR A 34 10.46 4.50 -0.39
CA THR A 34 10.99 5.83 -0.67
C THR A 34 12.08 6.09 0.37
N GLY A 35 13.30 6.41 -0.07
CA GLY A 35 14.54 6.41 0.73
C GLY A 35 14.66 7.44 1.87
N LYS A 36 13.59 7.64 2.63
CA LYS A 36 13.43 8.54 3.78
C LYS A 36 12.53 7.90 4.84
N ASP A 37 12.81 6.66 5.21
CA ASP A 37 12.09 5.95 6.28
C ASP A 37 10.58 5.73 6.01
N GLN A 38 10.20 5.73 4.74
CA GLN A 38 8.83 5.57 4.28
C GLN A 38 8.67 4.25 3.53
N ILE A 39 7.67 3.47 3.92
CA ILE A 39 7.37 2.18 3.30
C ILE A 39 5.88 2.10 3.04
N VAL A 40 5.50 1.70 1.84
CA VAL A 40 4.14 1.32 1.49
C VAL A 40 4.17 -0.12 1.02
N ARG A 41 3.39 -0.99 1.68
CA ARG A 41 3.24 -2.40 1.33
C ARG A 41 1.76 -2.73 1.17
N CYS A 42 1.37 -3.21 0.01
CA CYS A 42 0.01 -3.61 -0.28
C CYS A 42 -0.09 -5.12 -0.49
N VAL A 43 -1.16 -5.73 0.00
CA VAL A 43 -1.57 -7.11 -0.32
C VAL A 43 -2.62 -7.02 -1.41
N VAL A 44 -2.39 -7.71 -2.52
CA VAL A 44 -3.25 -7.70 -3.70
C VAL A 44 -3.74 -9.12 -3.96
N VAL A 45 -5.05 -9.30 -4.16
CA VAL A 45 -5.69 -10.57 -4.51
C VAL A 45 -6.51 -10.35 -5.77
N ASN A 46 -6.23 -11.10 -6.83
CA ASN A 46 -6.92 -10.96 -8.13
C ASN A 46 -7.02 -9.48 -8.60
N ASN A 47 -5.89 -8.77 -8.63
CA ASN A 47 -5.76 -7.35 -8.99
C ASN A 47 -6.41 -6.32 -8.04
N VAL A 48 -7.08 -6.74 -6.97
CA VAL A 48 -7.69 -5.83 -5.99
C VAL A 48 -6.80 -5.72 -4.75
N ILE A 49 -6.60 -4.50 -4.25
CA ILE A 49 -5.92 -4.29 -2.96
C ILE A 49 -6.86 -4.71 -1.83
N VAL A 50 -6.42 -5.65 -1.00
CA VAL A 50 -7.21 -6.13 0.15
C VAL A 50 -6.69 -5.57 1.47
N GLY A 51 -5.47 -5.06 1.51
CA GLY A 51 -4.90 -4.43 2.69
C GLY A 51 -3.56 -3.75 2.44
N ALA A 52 -3.17 -2.88 3.35
CA ALA A 52 -1.91 -2.13 3.27
C ALA A 52 -1.26 -1.92 4.64
N LEU A 53 0.07 -1.81 4.63
CA LEU A 53 0.92 -1.33 5.72
C LEU A 53 1.67 -0.11 5.21
N LEU A 54 1.51 1.01 5.91
CA LEU A 54 2.22 2.25 5.65
C LEU A 54 3.07 2.60 6.87
N ILE A 55 4.31 3.02 6.62
CA ILE A 55 5.26 3.47 7.64
C ILE A 55 5.77 4.84 7.22
N GLY A 56 5.78 5.80 8.15
CA GLY A 56 6.18 7.18 7.90
C GLY A 56 5.06 8.04 7.30
N GLU A 57 5.40 9.25 6.87
CA GLU A 57 4.48 10.19 6.22
C GLU A 57 4.34 9.85 4.74
N THR A 58 3.41 8.96 4.38
CA THR A 58 3.31 8.44 3.01
C THR A 58 2.35 9.20 2.11
N ASP A 59 1.44 10.00 2.68
CA ASP A 59 0.37 10.71 1.98
C ASP A 59 -0.52 9.80 1.10
N MET A 60 -0.53 8.48 1.36
CA MET A 60 -1.21 7.47 0.55
C MET A 60 -2.34 6.76 1.31
N GLU A 61 -2.52 7.07 2.60
CA GLU A 61 -3.48 6.40 3.48
C GLU A 61 -4.91 6.47 2.94
N GLU A 62 -5.38 7.66 2.56
CA GLU A 62 -6.74 7.89 2.07
C GLU A 62 -6.97 7.23 0.70
N THR A 63 -6.05 7.45 -0.25
CA THR A 63 -6.07 6.81 -1.56
C THR A 63 -6.15 5.28 -1.45
N LEU A 64 -5.29 4.65 -0.63
CA LEU A 64 -5.30 3.21 -0.45
C LEU A 64 -6.54 2.71 0.30
N GLU A 65 -7.05 3.46 1.29
CA GLU A 65 -8.31 3.14 1.96
C GLU A 65 -9.48 3.12 0.97
N ASN A 66 -9.59 4.13 0.10
CA ASN A 66 -10.64 4.19 -0.92
C ASN A 66 -10.55 3.04 -1.92
N LEU A 67 -9.35 2.72 -2.43
CA LEU A 67 -9.14 1.57 -3.33
C LEU A 67 -9.56 0.24 -2.68
N ILE A 68 -9.25 0.05 -1.39
CA ILE A 68 -9.65 -1.15 -0.63
C ILE A 68 -11.17 -1.18 -0.44
N LEU A 69 -11.78 -0.07 -0.03
CA LEU A 69 -13.22 0.03 0.24
C LEU A 69 -14.05 -0.22 -1.04
N ASN A 70 -13.62 0.36 -2.16
CA ASN A 70 -14.29 0.25 -3.45
C ASN A 70 -13.98 -1.06 -4.19
N LYS A 71 -13.00 -1.84 -3.71
CA LYS A 71 -12.50 -3.05 -4.38
C LYS A 71 -12.10 -2.77 -5.83
N THR A 72 -11.40 -1.65 -6.04
CA THR A 72 -10.97 -1.21 -7.36
C THR A 72 -10.10 -2.28 -8.01
N ASP A 73 -10.45 -2.64 -9.25
CA ASP A 73 -9.67 -3.55 -10.07
C ASP A 73 -8.50 -2.80 -10.71
N LEU A 74 -7.27 -3.21 -10.39
CA LEU A 74 -6.04 -2.63 -10.92
C LEU A 74 -5.46 -3.46 -12.07
N GLU A 75 -6.29 -4.17 -12.83
CA GLU A 75 -5.85 -4.92 -14.01
C GLU A 75 -4.95 -4.05 -14.91
N GLY A 76 -3.82 -4.62 -15.34
CA GLY A 76 -2.81 -3.93 -16.15
C GLY A 76 -1.75 -3.15 -15.35
N ILE A 77 -2.04 -2.73 -14.12
CA ILE A 77 -1.08 -1.99 -13.27
C ILE A 77 -0.88 -2.58 -11.86
N SER A 78 -1.51 -3.72 -11.54
CA SER A 78 -1.54 -4.30 -10.19
C SER A 78 -0.17 -4.67 -9.59
N GLU A 79 0.92 -4.55 -10.34
CA GLU A 79 2.31 -4.74 -9.89
C GLU A 79 3.13 -3.45 -9.83
N THR A 80 2.71 -2.42 -10.56
CA THR A 80 3.45 -1.17 -10.78
C THR A 80 2.71 0.04 -10.25
N PHE A 81 1.52 -0.12 -9.66
CA PHE A 81 0.69 0.98 -9.16
C PHE A 81 1.36 1.83 -8.05
N LEU A 82 2.39 1.29 -7.38
CA LEU A 82 3.20 2.06 -6.43
C LEU A 82 4.46 2.69 -7.07
N ASP A 83 4.69 2.54 -8.37
CA ASP A 83 5.84 3.11 -9.03
C ASP A 83 5.79 4.65 -8.99
N PRO A 84 6.95 5.32 -8.86
CA PRO A 84 6.99 6.78 -8.92
C PRO A 84 6.41 7.29 -10.24
N GLY A 85 5.39 8.14 -10.17
CA GLY A 85 4.74 8.75 -11.33
C GLY A 85 3.43 8.09 -11.76
N VAL A 86 3.00 7.00 -11.12
CA VAL A 86 1.62 6.54 -11.21
C VAL A 86 0.76 7.42 -10.30
N ASP A 87 -0.27 8.04 -10.90
CA ASP A 87 -1.32 8.71 -10.15
C ASP A 87 -2.42 7.70 -9.85
N LEU A 88 -2.66 7.42 -8.55
CA LEU A 88 -3.66 6.44 -8.14
C LEU A 88 -5.06 7.05 -8.10
N ASP A 89 -5.17 8.37 -8.02
CA ASP A 89 -6.45 9.06 -7.95
C ASP A 89 -7.24 8.90 -9.26
N ASP A 90 -6.56 8.60 -10.39
CA ASP A 90 -7.19 8.25 -11.66
C ASP A 90 -7.97 6.91 -11.65
N TYR A 91 -7.76 6.06 -10.65
CA TYR A 91 -8.32 4.70 -10.59
C TYR A 91 -9.55 4.59 -9.67
N PHE A 92 -9.92 5.66 -8.97
CA PHE A 92 -11.14 5.68 -8.17
C PHE A 92 -11.89 7.00 -8.37
N ASP A 93 -13.18 6.90 -8.70
CA ASP A 93 -14.13 8.02 -8.84
C ASP A 93 -14.57 8.58 -7.48
#